data_AF-A0A976DZ74-F1
#
_entry.id   AF-A0A976DZ74-F1
#
_cell.length_a   1.000
_cell.length_b   1.000
_cell.length_c   1.000
_cell.angle_alpha   90.00
_cell.angle_beta   90.00
_cell.angle_gamma   90.00
#
_symmetry.space_group_name_H-M   'P 1'
#
loop_
_entity.id
_entity.type
_entity.pdbx_description
1 polymer ?
#
loop_
_entity_poly.entity_id
_entity_poly.type
_entity_poly.pdbx_seq_one_letter_code
_entity_poly.pdbx_strand_id
1 'polypeptide(L)' 'MRIALPIALTLLTACASMPESFSQLKWQDQRGDRGWQVMQRDFIWCAEAIETRRSLAEQCMSERGWALAK' A
#
# COMPACT_ATOMS: atom_id res chain seq x y z
N MET A 1 -24.02 8.74 30.87
CA MET A 1 -23.84 7.85 29.68
C MET A 1 -22.74 8.44 28.80
N ARG A 2 -21.55 7.83 28.76
CA ARG A 2 -20.43 8.24 27.91
C ARG A 2 -19.81 6.99 27.26
N ILE A 3 -20.52 6.38 26.31
CA ILE A 3 -20.06 5.18 25.58
C ILE A 3 -20.39 5.33 24.08
N ALA A 4 -19.99 6.44 23.47
CA ALA A 4 -20.22 6.66 22.02
C ALA A 4 -18.92 6.96 21.24
N LEU A 5 -17.78 7.08 21.91
CA LEU A 5 -16.52 7.51 21.29
C LEU A 5 -15.65 6.40 20.65
N PRO A 6 -15.63 5.12 21.09
CA PRO A 6 -14.62 4.19 20.58
C PRO A 6 -14.95 3.57 19.22
N ILE A 7 -16.21 3.62 18.77
CA ILE A 7 -16.65 2.98 17.51
C ILE A 7 -16.34 3.87 16.29
N ALA A 8 -16.40 5.20 16.45
CA ALA A 8 -16.07 6.12 15.36
C ALA A 8 -14.57 6.11 15.00
N LEU A 9 -13.70 5.80 15.98
CA LEU A 9 -12.25 5.79 15.77
C LEU A 9 -11.74 4.52 15.06
N THR A 10 -12.47 3.41 15.16
CA THR A 10 -12.11 2.13 14.50
C THR A 10 -12.52 2.07 13.03
N LEU A 11 -13.46 2.90 12.59
CA LEU A 11 -13.89 3.00 11.19
C LEU A 11 -12.99 3.92 10.35
N LEU A 12 -12.14 4.75 10.97
CA LEU A 12 -11.25 5.69 10.27
C LEU A 12 -9.88 5.08 9.89
N THR A 13 -9.54 3.89 10.37
CA THR A 13 -8.25 3.24 10.10
C THR A 13 -8.30 2.18 9.00
N ALA A 14 -9.45 1.98 8.35
CA ALA A 14 -9.68 0.82 7.49
C ALA A 14 -9.31 0.98 5.99
N CYS A 15 -8.94 2.18 5.51
CA CYS A 15 -8.91 2.42 4.05
C CYS A 15 -7.57 2.88 3.44
N ALA A 16 -6.47 2.91 4.19
CA ALA A 16 -5.16 3.36 3.67
C ALA A 16 -4.04 2.34 3.93
N SER A 17 -4.35 1.06 3.92
CA SER A 17 -3.35 -0.01 4.02
C SER A 17 -3.18 -0.72 2.69
N MET A 18 -1.96 -1.18 2.44
CA MET A 18 -1.69 -2.05 1.31
C MET A 18 -2.49 -3.37 1.49
N PRO A 19 -3.21 -3.86 0.45
CA PRO A 19 -3.87 -5.15 0.49
C PRO A 19 -2.90 -6.27 0.83
N GLU A 20 -3.38 -7.24 1.58
CA GLU A 20 -2.56 -8.37 2.05
C GLU A 20 -1.94 -9.17 0.88
N SER A 21 -2.66 -9.28 -0.24
CA SER A 21 -2.15 -9.93 -1.44
C SER A 21 -0.92 -9.25 -2.04
N PHE A 22 -0.79 -7.92 -1.90
CA PHE A 22 0.39 -7.17 -2.33
C PHE A 22 1.49 -7.21 -1.26
N SER A 23 1.13 -7.25 0.01
CA SER A 23 2.12 -7.28 1.08
C SER A 23 2.87 -8.61 1.19
N GLN A 24 2.24 -9.70 0.72
CA GLN A 24 2.86 -11.02 0.61
C GLN A 24 3.82 -11.15 -0.58
N LEU A 25 3.77 -10.23 -1.55
CA LEU A 25 4.71 -10.21 -2.65
C LEU A 25 6.07 -9.69 -2.17
N LYS A 26 7.15 -10.39 -2.54
CA LYS A 26 8.52 -10.05 -2.14
C LYS A 26 9.05 -8.87 -2.93
N TRP A 27 8.52 -7.67 -2.72
CA TRP A 27 9.01 -6.48 -3.38
C TRP A 27 10.40 -6.08 -2.86
N GLN A 28 11.25 -5.65 -3.78
CA GLN A 28 12.57 -5.09 -3.49
C GLN A 28 12.69 -3.76 -4.22
N ASP A 29 13.26 -2.78 -3.54
CA ASP A 29 13.65 -1.55 -4.20
C ASP A 29 14.80 -1.85 -5.17
N GLN A 30 14.64 -1.43 -6.43
CA GLN A 30 15.65 -1.54 -7.46
C GLN A 30 16.88 -0.67 -7.14
N ARG A 31 16.75 0.28 -6.21
CA ARG A 31 17.80 1.22 -5.80
C ARG A 31 18.40 0.90 -4.42
N GLY A 32 17.85 -0.07 -3.69
CA GLY A 32 18.43 -0.61 -2.45
C GLY A 32 18.21 0.21 -1.17
N ASP A 33 17.62 1.40 -1.23
CA ASP A 33 17.62 2.35 -0.10
C ASP A 33 16.24 2.56 0.55
N ARG A 34 15.18 1.93 0.02
CA ARG A 34 13.79 2.18 0.49
C ARG A 34 13.26 1.08 1.41
N GLY A 35 12.77 1.50 2.58
CA GLY A 35 12.10 0.63 3.56
C GLY A 35 10.61 0.39 3.28
N TRP A 36 10.02 -0.51 4.07
CA TRP A 36 8.62 -0.95 3.95
C TRP A 36 7.58 0.18 3.97
N GLN A 37 7.79 1.19 4.82
CA GLN A 37 6.87 2.32 4.96
C GLN A 37 6.79 3.16 3.67
N VAL A 38 7.90 3.25 2.94
CA VAL A 38 7.97 3.93 1.63
C VAL A 38 7.19 3.15 0.59
N MET A 39 7.33 1.82 0.59
CA MET A 39 6.56 0.93 -0.30
C MET A 39 5.06 1.09 -0.07
N GLN A 40 4.62 1.10 1.20
CA GLN A 40 3.21 1.25 1.53
C GLN A 40 2.65 2.59 1.06
N ARG A 41 3.36 3.70 1.30
CA ARG A 41 2.98 5.04 0.81
C ARG A 41 2.87 5.07 -0.71
N ASP A 42 3.89 4.54 -1.41
CA ASP A 42 3.94 4.53 -2.87
C ASP A 42 2.82 3.66 -3.46
N PHE A 43 2.50 2.54 -2.82
CA PHE A 43 1.38 1.70 -3.18
C PHE A 43 0.05 2.42 -3.03
N ILE A 44 -0.21 3.08 -1.89
CA ILE A 44 -1.47 3.83 -1.68
C ILE A 44 -1.64 4.85 -2.79
N TRP A 45 -0.57 5.57 -3.11
CA TRP A 45 -0.61 6.58 -4.14
C TRP A 45 -0.90 6.01 -5.54
N CYS A 46 -0.26 4.88 -5.88
CA CYS A 46 -0.60 4.16 -7.11
C CYS A 46 -2.06 3.69 -7.06
N ALA A 47 -2.49 3.02 -5.99
CA ALA A 47 -3.84 2.47 -5.85
C ALA A 47 -4.94 3.54 -5.98
N GLU A 48 -4.74 4.73 -5.42
CA GLU A 48 -5.63 5.89 -5.60
C GLU A 48 -5.64 6.38 -7.05
N ALA A 49 -4.51 6.34 -7.75
CA ALA A 49 -4.40 6.84 -9.12
C ALA A 49 -5.00 5.90 -10.18
N ILE A 50 -5.05 4.58 -9.92
CA ILE A 50 -5.49 3.55 -10.89
C ILE A 50 -6.69 2.71 -10.43
N GLU A 51 -7.15 2.99 -9.21
CA GLU A 51 -8.45 2.71 -8.60
C GLU A 51 -9.03 1.28 -8.69
N THR A 52 -8.23 0.25 -8.99
CA THR A 52 -8.39 -1.18 -8.55
C THR A 52 -7.61 -2.20 -9.39
N ARG A 53 -7.05 -1.83 -10.55
CA ARG A 53 -6.44 -2.83 -11.45
C ARG A 53 -5.02 -3.23 -11.02
N ARG A 54 -4.88 -4.49 -10.59
CA ARG A 54 -3.60 -5.07 -10.15
C ARG A 54 -2.43 -4.86 -11.11
N SER A 55 -2.59 -5.13 -12.40
CA SER A 55 -1.49 -5.02 -13.38
C SER A 55 -0.99 -3.59 -13.56
N LEU A 56 -1.90 -2.61 -13.51
CA LEU A 56 -1.53 -1.19 -13.54
C LEU A 56 -0.78 -0.79 -12.26
N ALA A 57 -1.13 -1.40 -11.12
CA ALA A 57 -0.49 -1.12 -9.84
C ALA A 57 0.94 -1.64 -9.84
N GLU A 58 1.14 -2.87 -10.34
CA GLU A 58 2.45 -3.49 -10.50
C GLU A 58 3.35 -2.67 -11.42
N GLN A 59 2.81 -2.15 -12.53
CA GLN A 59 3.56 -1.27 -13.44
C GLN A 59 3.91 0.07 -12.79
N CYS A 60 2.96 0.73 -12.11
CA CYS A 60 3.22 1.97 -11.37
C CYS A 60 4.29 1.76 -10.29
N MET A 61 4.21 0.66 -9.52
CA MET A 61 5.23 0.30 -8.53
C MET A 61 6.60 0.12 -9.17
N SER A 62 6.68 -0.51 -10.35
CA SER A 62 7.91 -0.62 -11.14
C SER A 62 8.50 0.73 -11.53
N GLU A 63 7.68 1.65 -12.04
CA GLU A 63 8.11 3.01 -12.39
C GLU A 63 8.62 3.79 -11.19
N ARG A 64 8.05 3.53 -10.00
CA ARG A 64 8.50 4.11 -8.73
C ARG A 64 9.77 3.47 -8.19
N GLY A 65 10.26 2.42 -8.84
CA GLY A 65 11.53 1.74 -8.53
C GLY A 65 11.39 0.43 -7.76
N TRP A 66 10.21 -0.18 -7.68
CA TRP A 66 10.02 -1.46 -7.00
C TRP A 66 10.02 -2.63 -7.99
N ALA A 67 10.64 -3.75 -7.65
CA ALA A 67 10.59 -4.99 -8.43
C ALA A 67 10.16 -6.15 -7.57
N LEU A 68 9.48 -7.14 -8.16
CA LEU A 68 9.28 -8.42 -7.50
C LEU A 68 10.61 -9.18 -7.46
N ALA A 69 11.01 -9.63 -6.27
CA ALA A 69 12.10 -10.55 -6.11
C ALA A 69 11.77 -11.87 -6.82
N LYS A 70 12.78 -12.43 -7.49
CA LYS A 70 12.71 -13.76 -8.11
C LYS A 70 12.65 -14.86 -7.05
#